data_AF-A0A2H0W566-F1
#
_entry.id   AF-A0A2H0W566-F1
#
_cell.length_a   1.000
_cell.length_b   1.000
_cell.length_c   1.000
_cell.angle_alpha   90.00
_cell.angle_beta   90.00
_cell.angle_gamma   90.00
#
_symmetry.space_group_name_H-M   'P 1'
#
loop_
_entity.id
_entity.type
_entity.pdbx_description
1 polymer ?
#
loop_
_entity_poly.entity_id
_entity_poly.type
_entity_poly.pdbx_seq_one_letter_code
_entity_poly.pdbx_strand_id
1 'polypeptide(L)'
;MYHAGSTLKPFNLRRCAYMSLQTLPIKQPRSIIDGLRISVMSRHTLSDGKTLDPEITNNLFDIHLPELGPPPKLVGGYYRREVSWSEFVVKYLEYIRQEEVIIILWDLILLSQEINVTLLCIENSPQFCHRRLLAQECQRLSSQVDVNIL
;
A
#
# COMPACT_ATOMS: atom_id res chain seq x y z
N MET A 1 36.44 38.13 -24.46
CA MET A 1 36.87 37.20 -23.39
C MET A 1 36.25 37.75 -22.11
N TYR A 2 35.25 37.18 -21.43
CA TYR A 2 34.95 35.79 -21.09
C TYR A 2 33.42 35.58 -21.02
N HIS A 3 32.93 34.43 -21.48
CA HIS A 3 31.58 33.95 -21.15
C HIS A 3 31.67 33.04 -19.92
N ALA A 4 30.95 33.36 -18.86
CA ALA A 4 30.69 32.46 -17.73
C ALA A 4 29.28 31.87 -17.89
N GLY A 5 29.21 30.71 -18.55
CA GLY A 5 28.01 29.88 -18.56
C GLY A 5 28.31 28.59 -17.81
N SER A 6 28.05 28.57 -16.50
CA SER A 6 28.04 27.31 -15.74
C SER A 6 26.65 26.71 -15.82
N THR A 7 26.40 25.95 -16.90
CA THR A 7 25.25 25.04 -16.99
C THR A 7 25.50 23.90 -16.00
N LEU A 8 24.80 23.92 -14.87
CA LEU A 8 24.72 22.76 -13.99
C LEU A 8 24.14 21.60 -14.81
N LYS A 9 24.94 20.56 -15.01
CA LYS A 9 24.48 19.31 -15.64
C LYS A 9 23.36 18.73 -14.79
N PRO A 10 22.26 18.23 -15.38
CA PRO A 10 21.26 17.51 -14.62
C PRO A 10 21.92 16.30 -13.96
N PHE A 11 21.78 16.23 -12.64
CA PHE A 11 22.26 15.13 -11.83
C PHE A 11 21.45 13.88 -12.22
N ASN A 12 21.99 13.10 -13.15
CA ASN A 12 21.40 11.85 -13.58
C ASN A 12 21.66 10.81 -12.48
N LEU A 13 20.81 10.83 -11.45
CA LEU A 13 20.71 9.75 -10.48
C LEU A 13 20.38 8.49 -11.25
N ARG A 14 21.37 7.61 -11.39
CA ARG A 14 21.17 6.23 -11.80
C ARG A 14 20.09 5.67 -10.87
N ARG A 15 18.88 5.48 -11.41
CA ARG A 15 17.76 4.80 -10.76
C ARG A 15 18.31 3.51 -10.16
N CYS A 16 18.40 3.46 -8.83
CA CYS A 16 18.89 2.28 -8.15
C CYS A 16 17.98 1.13 -8.59
N ALA A 17 18.56 0.09 -9.18
CA ALA A 17 17.77 -1.03 -9.67
C ALA A 17 17.05 -1.66 -8.46
N TYR A 18 15.73 -1.85 -8.58
CA TYR A 18 14.86 -2.63 -7.67
C TYR A 18 14.41 -1.98 -6.35
N MET A 19 13.95 -0.72 -6.37
CA MET A 19 13.02 -0.22 -5.34
C MET A 19 11.60 -0.35 -5.88
N SER A 20 10.76 -1.09 -5.16
CA SER A 20 9.42 -1.46 -5.61
C SER A 20 8.40 -1.43 -4.47
N LEU A 21 7.15 -1.18 -4.84
CA LEU A 21 5.99 -1.37 -4.00
C LEU A 21 5.32 -2.68 -4.39
N GLN A 22 5.33 -3.67 -3.50
CA GLN A 22 4.68 -4.96 -3.75
C GLN A 22 3.54 -5.23 -2.79
N THR A 23 2.73 -6.25 -3.09
CA THR A 23 1.62 -6.66 -2.22
C THR A 23 1.74 -8.13 -1.86
N LEU A 24 1.54 -8.50 -0.59
CA LEU A 24 1.52 -9.90 -0.16
C LEU A 24 0.38 -10.14 0.85
N PRO A 25 -0.07 -11.40 1.03
CA PRO A 25 -0.86 -11.78 2.19
C PRO A 25 -0.05 -11.61 3.48
N ILE A 26 -0.68 -11.11 4.55
CA ILE A 26 0.01 -10.82 5.83
C ILE A 26 0.59 -12.08 6.47
N LYS A 27 -0.05 -13.24 6.25
CA LYS A 27 0.37 -14.54 6.76
C LYS A 27 1.46 -15.20 5.92
N GLN A 28 1.86 -14.59 4.80
CA GLN A 28 2.98 -15.09 4.01
C GLN A 28 4.29 -14.93 4.79
N PRO A 29 5.14 -15.98 4.86
CA PRO A 29 6.45 -15.90 5.50
C PRO A 29 7.28 -14.74 4.98
N ARG A 30 8.01 -14.09 5.89
CA ARG A 30 8.91 -12.99 5.54
C ARG A 30 10.04 -13.48 4.63
N SER A 31 10.32 -12.72 3.59
CA SER A 31 11.50 -12.87 2.74
C SER A 31 12.37 -11.62 2.81
N ILE A 32 13.66 -11.77 2.52
CA ILE A 32 14.62 -10.65 2.48
C ILE A 32 14.23 -9.59 1.45
N ILE A 33 13.52 -9.99 0.38
CA ILE A 33 13.08 -9.08 -0.69
C ILE A 33 11.85 -8.26 -0.30
N ASP A 34 11.19 -8.56 0.83
CA ASP A 34 9.97 -7.87 1.24
C ASP A 34 10.25 -6.40 1.61
N GLY A 35 11.49 -6.09 2.00
CA GLY A 35 11.83 -4.79 2.55
C GLY A 35 10.96 -4.46 3.77
N LEU A 36 10.45 -3.23 3.82
CA LEU A 36 9.55 -2.78 4.89
C LEU A 36 8.14 -3.35 4.68
N ARG A 37 7.65 -4.12 5.65
CA ARG A 37 6.32 -4.73 5.62
C ARG A 37 5.29 -3.84 6.33
N ILE A 38 4.33 -3.32 5.58
CA ILE A 38 3.30 -2.42 6.08
C ILE A 38 1.94 -3.14 6.04
N SER A 39 1.35 -3.40 7.20
CA SER A 39 -0.05 -3.80 7.27
C SER A 39 -0.94 -2.62 6.92
N VAL A 40 -1.80 -2.80 5.93
CA VAL A 40 -2.86 -1.84 5.55
C VAL A 40 -4.25 -2.35 5.93
N MET A 41 -4.33 -3.40 6.74
CA MET A 41 -5.60 -3.91 7.26
C MET A 41 -6.25 -2.87 8.17
N SER A 42 -7.58 -2.69 8.08
CA SER A 42 -8.29 -1.79 9.00
C SER A 42 -8.20 -2.25 10.45
N ARG A 43 -8.15 -3.59 10.66
CA ARG A 43 -8.06 -4.27 11.96
C ARG A 43 -7.44 -5.65 11.78
N HIS A 44 -6.65 -6.12 12.75
CA HIS A 44 -6.14 -7.50 12.81
C HIS A 44 -7.09 -8.41 13.58
N THR A 45 -8.35 -8.48 13.13
CA THR A 45 -9.37 -9.32 13.76
C THR A 45 -9.77 -10.49 12.87
N LEU A 46 -10.32 -11.52 13.49
CA LEU A 46 -11.08 -12.58 12.82
C LEU A 46 -12.29 -11.98 12.07
N SER A 47 -13.01 -12.84 11.35
CA SER A 47 -14.20 -12.45 10.57
C SER A 47 -15.34 -11.85 11.39
N ASP A 48 -15.30 -11.96 12.72
CA ASP A 48 -16.26 -11.33 13.63
C ASP A 48 -16.02 -9.81 13.82
N GLY A 49 -14.88 -9.29 13.35
CA GLY A 49 -14.50 -7.89 13.47
C GLY A 49 -14.17 -7.42 14.90
N LYS A 50 -14.04 -8.37 15.84
CA LYS A 50 -13.91 -8.12 17.28
C LYS A 50 -12.73 -8.86 17.90
N THR A 51 -12.61 -10.16 17.63
CA THR A 51 -11.58 -11.00 18.21
C THR A 51 -10.29 -10.81 17.42
N LEU A 52 -9.17 -10.53 18.10
CA LEU A 52 -7.87 -10.43 17.43
C LEU A 52 -7.52 -11.76 16.76
N ASP A 53 -6.98 -11.71 15.55
CA ASP A 53 -6.48 -12.91 14.88
C ASP A 53 -5.16 -13.33 15.56
N PRO A 54 -5.10 -14.47 16.27
CA PRO A 54 -3.90 -14.87 17.01
C PRO A 54 -2.73 -15.24 16.09
N GLU A 55 -2.99 -15.48 14.81
CA GLU A 55 -1.94 -15.74 13.83
C GLU A 55 -1.31 -14.45 13.30
N ILE A 56 -1.90 -13.28 13.54
CA ILE A 56 -1.34 -11.99 13.15
C ILE A 56 -0.59 -11.37 14.33
N THR A 57 0.69 -11.72 14.43
CA THR A 57 1.59 -11.22 15.46
C THR A 57 2.46 -10.06 14.94
N ASN A 58 2.99 -9.24 15.87
CA ASN A 58 3.80 -8.04 15.55
C ASN A 58 5.10 -8.34 14.78
N ASN A 59 5.48 -9.60 14.60
CA ASN A 59 6.62 -10.01 13.79
C ASN A 59 6.25 -10.27 12.31
N LEU A 60 5.00 -10.09 11.90
CA LEU A 60 4.58 -10.26 10.49
C LEU A 60 4.63 -8.96 9.68
N PHE A 61 4.60 -7.81 10.36
CA PHE A 61 4.69 -6.48 9.77
C PHE A 61 5.59 -5.60 10.64
N ASP A 62 6.08 -4.50 10.09
CA ASP A 62 6.93 -3.52 10.78
C ASP A 62 6.11 -2.28 11.17
N ILE A 63 5.15 -1.90 10.32
CA ILE A 63 4.24 -0.77 10.53
C ILE A 63 2.81 -1.19 10.25
N HIS A 64 1.86 -0.64 11.02
CA HIS A 64 0.42 -0.76 10.75
C HIS A 64 -0.13 0.63 10.40
N LEU A 65 -0.65 0.77 9.17
CA LEU A 65 -1.28 2.00 8.65
C LEU A 65 -2.76 1.74 8.34
N PRO A 66 -3.64 1.65 9.35
CA PRO A 66 -5.07 1.40 9.15
C PRO A 66 -5.78 2.51 8.37
N GLU A 67 -5.21 3.72 8.31
CA GLU A 67 -5.70 4.86 7.53
C GLU A 67 -5.65 4.62 6.01
N LEU A 68 -4.77 3.72 5.55
CA LEU A 68 -4.75 3.26 4.17
C LEU A 68 -5.66 2.03 3.95
N GLY A 69 -6.23 1.48 5.01
CA GLY A 69 -7.20 0.39 4.96
C GLY A 69 -8.62 0.88 4.68
N PRO A 70 -9.53 0.00 4.22
CA PRO A 70 -10.93 0.39 4.02
C PRO A 70 -11.58 0.78 5.35
N PRO A 71 -12.45 1.81 5.40
CA PRO A 71 -13.15 2.15 6.63
C PRO A 71 -13.92 0.94 7.20
N PRO A 72 -13.95 0.73 8.53
CA PRO A 72 -14.55 -0.48 9.12
C PRO A 72 -16.00 -0.76 8.71
N LYS A 73 -16.82 0.28 8.52
CA LYS A 73 -18.19 0.13 8.02
C LYS A 73 -18.23 -0.40 6.59
N LEU A 74 -17.33 0.08 5.72
CA LEU A 74 -17.25 -0.33 4.32
C LEU A 74 -16.83 -1.80 4.20
N VAL A 75 -15.73 -2.19 4.85
CA VAL A 75 -15.25 -3.58 4.83
C VAL A 75 -16.23 -4.53 5.51
N GLY A 76 -16.86 -4.12 6.62
CA GLY A 76 -17.89 -4.90 7.28
C GLY A 76 -19.12 -5.12 6.40
N GLY A 77 -19.57 -4.08 5.67
CA GLY A 77 -20.68 -4.20 4.71
C GLY A 77 -20.34 -5.12 3.54
N TYR A 78 -19.10 -5.06 3.04
CA TYR A 78 -18.63 -5.99 2.01
C TYR A 78 -18.66 -7.45 2.48
N TYR A 79 -18.14 -7.74 3.67
CA TYR A 79 -18.15 -9.11 4.22
C TYR A 79 -19.56 -9.63 4.54
N ARG A 80 -20.48 -8.74 4.95
CA ARG A 80 -21.91 -9.07 5.12
C ARG A 80 -22.70 -9.13 3.81
N ARG A 81 -22.05 -8.90 2.66
CA ARG A 81 -22.66 -8.86 1.32
C ARG A 81 -23.72 -7.76 1.14
N GLU A 82 -23.62 -6.70 1.94
CA GLU A 82 -24.44 -5.49 1.85
C GLU A 82 -23.89 -4.51 0.82
N VAL A 83 -22.60 -4.66 0.47
CA VAL A 83 -21.89 -3.84 -0.52
C VAL A 83 -21.28 -4.78 -1.55
N SER A 84 -21.59 -4.59 -2.82
CA SER A 84 -20.97 -5.34 -3.92
C SER A 84 -19.50 -4.98 -4.07
N TRP A 85 -18.71 -5.83 -4.75
CA TRP A 85 -17.31 -5.50 -5.02
C TRP A 85 -17.15 -4.19 -5.82
N SER A 86 -18.01 -3.96 -6.82
CA SER A 86 -18.00 -2.72 -7.60
C SER A 86 -18.24 -1.49 -6.75
N GLU A 87 -19.20 -1.54 -5.82
CA GLU A 87 -19.46 -0.43 -4.90
C GLU A 87 -18.33 -0.26 -3.88
N PHE A 88 -17.73 -1.37 -3.41
CA PHE A 88 -16.58 -1.34 -2.53
C PHE A 88 -15.39 -0.62 -3.17
N VAL A 89 -15.09 -0.94 -4.43
CA VAL A 89 -14.00 -0.30 -5.20
C VAL A 89 -14.20 1.22 -5.26
N VAL A 90 -15.40 1.67 -5.65
CA VAL A 90 -15.72 3.11 -5.74
C VAL A 90 -15.52 3.78 -4.39
N LYS A 91 -16.17 3.28 -3.35
CA LYS A 91 -16.14 3.89 -2.00
C LYS A 91 -14.74 3.88 -1.38
N TYR A 92 -13.96 2.82 -1.62
CA TYR A 92 -12.60 2.75 -1.11
C TYR A 92 -11.67 3.73 -1.82
N LEU A 93 -11.77 3.85 -3.15
CA LEU A 93 -10.98 4.82 -3.91
C LEU A 93 -11.36 6.26 -3.56
N GLU A 94 -12.65 6.56 -3.36
CA GLU A 94 -13.09 7.86 -2.84
C GLU A 94 -12.47 8.15 -1.47
N TYR A 95 -12.43 7.17 -0.56
CA TYR A 95 -11.83 7.31 0.76
C TYR A 95 -10.34 7.62 0.72
N ILE A 96 -9.53 6.83 0.00
CA ILE A 96 -8.06 7.03 -0.02
C ILE A 96 -7.62 8.29 -0.80
N ARG A 97 -8.56 8.94 -1.49
CA ARG A 97 -8.36 10.21 -2.20
C ARG A 97 -8.80 11.42 -1.39
N GLN A 98 -9.35 11.23 -0.18
CA GLN A 98 -9.63 12.34 0.73
C GLN A 98 -8.33 13.03 1.13
N GLU A 99 -8.40 14.34 1.38
CA GLU A 99 -7.23 15.19 1.61
C GLU A 99 -6.36 14.69 2.78
N GLU A 100 -6.98 14.14 3.82
CA GLU A 100 -6.27 13.64 5.00
C GLU A 100 -5.56 12.31 4.74
N VAL A 101 -6.12 11.46 3.86
CA VAL A 101 -5.58 10.12 3.56
C VAL A 101 -4.55 10.19 2.42
N ILE A 102 -4.78 11.07 1.44
CA ILE A 102 -3.89 11.20 0.27
C ILE A 102 -2.48 11.66 0.66
N ILE A 103 -2.33 12.40 1.77
CA ILE A 103 -1.02 12.79 2.32
C ILE A 103 -0.24 11.55 2.76
N ILE A 104 -0.87 10.65 3.51
CA ILE A 104 -0.27 9.37 3.95
C ILE A 104 0.08 8.50 2.73
N LEU A 105 -0.75 8.53 1.69
CA LEU A 105 -0.49 7.83 0.44
C LEU A 105 0.74 8.38 -0.29
N TRP A 106 0.95 9.70 -0.29
CA TRP A 106 2.16 10.31 -0.84
C TRP A 106 3.42 9.94 -0.06
N ASP A 107 3.35 9.91 1.27
CA ASP A 107 4.48 9.47 2.11
C ASP A 107 4.87 8.02 1.80
N LEU A 108 3.87 7.13 1.63
CA LEU A 108 4.09 5.75 1.18
C LEU A 108 4.77 5.71 -0.19
N ILE A 109 4.30 6.51 -1.15
CA ILE A 109 4.87 6.59 -2.50
C ILE A 109 6.33 7.02 -2.45
N LEU A 110 6.65 8.09 -1.71
CA LEU A 110 8.01 8.59 -1.57
C LEU A 110 8.92 7.55 -0.89
N LEU A 111 8.43 6.90 0.17
CA LEU A 111 9.16 5.83 0.85
C LEU A 111 9.48 4.66 -0.09
N SER A 112 8.52 4.26 -0.93
CA SER A 112 8.71 3.16 -1.90
C SER A 112 9.71 3.47 -3.02
N GLN A 113 10.08 4.74 -3.20
CA GLN A 113 11.13 5.16 -4.13
C GLN A 113 12.53 5.06 -3.54
N GLU A 114 12.64 4.93 -2.21
CA GLU A 114 13.91 4.86 -1.48
C GLU A 114 14.22 3.45 -0.95
N ILE A 115 13.19 2.64 -0.70
CA ILE A 115 13.32 1.26 -0.22
C ILE A 115 12.24 0.35 -0.80
N ASN A 116 12.44 -0.97 -0.72
CA ASN A 116 11.36 -1.92 -0.98
C ASN A 116 10.30 -1.85 0.11
N VAL A 117 9.04 -1.78 -0.31
CA VAL A 117 7.88 -1.74 0.58
C VAL A 117 6.90 -2.83 0.17
N THR A 118 6.40 -3.58 1.14
CA THR A 118 5.38 -4.61 0.94
C THR A 118 4.10 -4.23 1.69
N LEU A 119 3.01 -4.04 0.94
CA LEU A 119 1.67 -3.83 1.48
C LEU A 119 1.02 -5.16 1.81
N LEU A 120 0.57 -5.30 3.06
CA LEU A 120 0.02 -6.53 3.60
C LEU A 120 -1.47 -6.40 3.90
N CYS A 121 -2.21 -7.44 3.52
CA CYS A 121 -3.59 -7.66 3.94
C CYS A 121 -3.89 -9.15 4.14
N ILE A 122 -5.05 -9.50 4.71
CA ILE A 122 -5.38 -10.89 5.08
C ILE A 122 -5.73 -11.77 3.89
N GLU A 123 -6.29 -11.21 2.81
CA GLU A 123 -6.76 -12.02 1.69
C GLU A 123 -5.58 -12.70 0.99
N ASN A 124 -5.70 -13.99 0.68
CA ASN A 124 -4.65 -14.70 -0.04
C ASN A 124 -4.48 -14.15 -1.48
N SER A 125 -5.58 -13.87 -2.18
CA SER A 125 -5.56 -13.38 -3.56
C SER A 125 -5.73 -11.85 -3.64
N PRO A 126 -5.00 -11.16 -4.52
CA PRO A 126 -5.18 -9.72 -4.74
C PRO A 126 -6.44 -9.38 -5.55
N GLN A 127 -7.11 -10.35 -6.19
CA GLN A 127 -8.22 -10.11 -7.13
C GLN A 127 -9.35 -9.28 -6.50
N PHE A 128 -9.73 -9.61 -5.26
CA PHE A 128 -10.77 -8.95 -4.49
C PHE A 128 -10.22 -8.43 -3.15
N CYS A 129 -9.03 -7.83 -3.20
CA CYS A 129 -8.37 -7.24 -2.03
C CYS A 129 -8.14 -5.75 -2.25
N HIS A 130 -8.32 -4.96 -1.19
CA HIS A 130 -8.06 -3.53 -1.23
C HIS A 130 -6.57 -3.19 -1.41
N ARG A 131 -5.64 -4.06 -0.98
CA ARG A 131 -4.19 -3.83 -1.15
C ARG A 131 -3.81 -3.66 -2.63
N ARG A 132 -4.52 -4.38 -3.52
CA ARG A 132 -4.37 -4.24 -4.97
C ARG A 132 -4.79 -2.84 -5.42
N LEU A 133 -5.95 -2.38 -4.97
CA LEU A 133 -6.49 -1.06 -5.33
C LEU A 133 -5.57 0.05 -4.83
N LEU A 134 -5.03 -0.08 -3.61
CA LEU A 134 -4.07 0.86 -3.02
C LEU A 134 -2.78 0.94 -3.83
N ALA A 135 -2.19 -0.20 -4.17
CA ALA A 135 -0.97 -0.25 -4.98
C ALA A 135 -1.19 0.33 -6.39
N GLN A 136 -2.34 0.04 -7.00
CA GLN A 136 -2.74 0.64 -8.29
C GLN A 136 -2.91 2.16 -8.19
N GLU A 137 -3.47 2.66 -7.09
CA GLU A 137 -3.61 4.11 -6.86
C GLU A 137 -2.24 4.78 -6.67
N CYS A 138 -1.27 4.12 -6.01
CA CYS A 138 0.11 4.61 -5.92
C CYS A 138 0.73 4.78 -7.32
N GLN A 139 0.58 3.75 -8.18
CA GLN A 139 1.09 3.79 -9.56
C GLN A 139 0.39 4.87 -10.40
N ARG A 140 -0.91 5.10 -10.17
CA ARG A 140 -1.69 6.15 -10.84
C ARG A 140 -1.19 7.55 -10.48
N LEU A 141 -0.79 7.76 -9.23
CA LEU A 141 -0.31 9.05 -8.72
C LEU A 141 1.14 9.33 -9.12
N SER A 142 1.99 8.30 -9.21
CA SER A 142 3.38 8.43 -9.62
C SER A 142 3.80 7.28 -10.54
N SER A 143 4.06 7.59 -11.81
CA SER A 143 4.58 6.65 -12.80
C SER A 143 6.01 6.15 -12.51
N GLN A 144 6.65 6.71 -11.49
CA GLN A 144 7.98 6.29 -11.06
C GLN A 144 7.95 5.10 -10.10
N VAL A 145 6.79 4.82 -9.47
CA VAL A 145 6.60 3.66 -8.59
C VAL A 145 6.44 2.41 -9.46
N ASP A 146 7.34 1.46 -9.27
CA ASP A 146 7.21 0.12 -9.82
C ASP A 146 6.36 -0.74 -8.88
N VAL A 147 5.25 -1.28 -9.39
CA VAL A 147 4.25 -1.98 -8.58
C VAL A 147 4.17 -3.46 -8.96
N ASN A 148 4.41 -4.33 -7.98
CA ASN A 148 4.31 -5.78 -8.13
C ASN A 148 3.13 -6.33 -7.32
N ILE A 149 2.02 -6.64 -8.00
CA ILE A 149 0.81 -7.18 -7.35
C ILE A 149 0.88 -8.70 -7.36
N LEU A 150 1.03 -9.28 -6.17
CA LEU A 150 1.14 -10.72 -5.91
C LEU A 150 -0.02 -11.23 -5.01
#